data_AF-A0A3D8IQZ9-F1
#
_entry.id   AF-A0A3D8IQZ9-F1
#
_cell.length_a   1.000
_cell.length_b   1.000
_cell.length_c   1.000
_cell.angle_alpha   90.00
_cell.angle_beta   90.00
_cell.angle_gamma   90.00
#
_symmetry.space_group_name_H-M   'P 1'
#
loop_
_entity.id
_entity.type
_entity.pdbx_description
1 polymer ?
#
loop_
_entity_poly.entity_id
_entity_poly.type
_entity_poly.pdbx_seq_one_letter_code
_entity_poly.pdbx_strand_id
1 'polypeptide(L)'
;MQIYTNLSAVYRIWISSLIGIVVGMIGGVIRIGWEVLFPLVLRENLGEIAQIMMSFIHITPEILQMRYVLDNGYEWHILYLLWQFCFSIFFAMLYVILVEFYVKLKFAFGILYGCMIWILCYMLFLPLFGFVESLENQNISYFIASLCECILWMWIIELSRRDLRNRITQERDPL
;
A
#
# COMPACT_ATOMS: atom_id res chain seq x y z
N MET A 1 11.14 27.78 9.05
CA MET A 1 11.37 26.56 8.24
C MET A 1 12.75 26.05 8.62
N GLN A 2 12.84 25.14 9.60
CA GLN A 2 14.13 24.60 10.02
C GLN A 2 14.61 23.65 8.91
N ILE A 3 15.68 24.02 8.23
CA ILE A 3 16.27 23.25 7.15
C ILE A 3 17.13 22.16 7.80
N TYR A 4 16.65 20.92 7.78
CA TYR A 4 17.31 19.78 8.43
C TYR A 4 18.40 19.10 7.56
N THR A 5 18.65 19.59 6.34
CA THR A 5 19.55 19.00 5.34
C THR A 5 20.11 20.07 4.40
N ASN A 6 21.34 19.93 3.90
CA ASN A 6 21.90 20.87 2.91
C ASN A 6 21.38 20.65 1.47
N LEU A 7 20.47 19.69 1.29
CA LEU A 7 19.92 19.29 -0.01
C LEU A 7 18.86 20.26 -0.53
N SER A 8 18.88 20.52 -1.85
CA SER A 8 17.83 21.31 -2.50
C SER A 8 16.48 20.59 -2.46
N ALA A 9 15.38 21.35 -2.38
CA ALA A 9 14.03 20.77 -2.33
C ALA A 9 13.73 19.87 -3.55
N VAL A 10 14.22 20.27 -4.73
CA VAL A 10 14.08 19.50 -5.97
C VAL A 10 14.78 18.16 -5.88
N TYR A 11 16.03 18.13 -5.39
CA TYR A 11 16.79 16.90 -5.22
C TYR A 11 16.12 15.93 -4.23
N ARG A 12 15.56 16.46 -3.13
CA ARG A 12 14.83 15.67 -2.15
C ARG A 12 13.60 14.99 -2.75
N ILE A 13 12.80 15.71 -3.54
CA ILE A 13 11.62 15.15 -4.20
C ILE A 13 12.01 14.07 -5.21
N TRP A 14 13.06 14.30 -6.00
CA TRP A 14 13.55 13.34 -6.97
C TRP A 14 14.03 12.04 -6.33
N ILE A 15 14.90 12.13 -5.31
CA ILE A 15 15.35 10.95 -4.57
C ILE A 15 14.20 10.24 -3.88
N SER A 16 13.30 11.00 -3.25
CA SER A 16 12.14 10.44 -2.55
C SER A 16 11.23 9.66 -3.50
N SER A 17 11.07 10.13 -4.72
CA SER A 17 10.28 9.44 -5.74
C SER A 17 10.94 8.13 -6.17
N LEU A 18 12.25 8.13 -6.41
CA LEU A 18 13.00 6.91 -6.75
C LEU A 18 12.98 5.89 -5.61
N ILE A 19 13.25 6.33 -4.37
CA ILE A 19 13.17 5.47 -3.19
C ILE A 19 11.74 4.94 -3.03
N GLY A 20 10.72 5.80 -3.20
CA GLY A 20 9.31 5.45 -3.13
C GLY A 20 8.92 4.32 -4.08
N ILE A 21 9.40 4.34 -5.32
CA ILE A 21 9.18 3.26 -6.30
C ILE A 21 9.81 1.94 -5.81
N VAL A 22 11.07 1.98 -5.37
CA VAL A 22 11.79 0.78 -4.91
C VAL A 22 11.14 0.18 -3.66
N VAL A 23 10.89 0.99 -2.63
CA VAL A 23 10.27 0.51 -1.39
C VAL A 23 8.80 0.13 -1.59
N GLY A 24 8.12 0.76 -2.54
CA GLY A 24 6.77 0.41 -2.95
C GLY A 24 6.70 -0.98 -3.60
N MET A 25 7.68 -1.35 -4.42
CA MET A 25 7.80 -2.70 -4.96
C MET A 25 8.04 -3.73 -3.85
N ILE A 26 8.95 -3.44 -2.91
CA ILE A 26 9.18 -4.29 -1.72
C ILE A 26 7.87 -4.45 -0.93
N GLY A 27 7.16 -3.35 -0.70
CA GLY A 27 5.86 -3.34 -0.04
C GLY A 27 4.81 -4.21 -0.73
N GLY A 28 4.77 -4.20 -2.07
CA GLY A 28 3.84 -5.03 -2.84
C GLY A 28 4.06 -6.52 -2.59
N VAL A 29 5.32 -6.97 -2.56
CA VAL A 29 5.69 -8.36 -2.24
C VAL A 29 5.22 -8.75 -0.83
N ILE A 30 5.33 -7.86 0.14
CA ILE A 30 4.91 -8.12 1.52
C ILE A 30 3.39 -8.26 1.62
N ARG A 31 2.63 -7.39 0.93
CA ARG A 31 1.16 -7.47 0.90
C ARG A 31 0.68 -8.80 0.33
N ILE A 32 1.25 -9.18 -0.81
CA ILE A 32 1.02 -10.47 -1.48
C ILE A 32 1.38 -11.63 -0.54
N GLY A 33 2.57 -11.58 0.10
CA GLY A 33 3.01 -12.61 1.03
C GLY A 33 2.12 -12.73 2.26
N TRP A 34 1.62 -11.62 2.79
CA TRP A 34 0.70 -11.61 3.92
C TRP A 34 -0.64 -12.24 3.55
N GLU A 35 -1.14 -11.97 2.35
CA GLU A 35 -2.39 -12.55 1.87
C GLU A 35 -2.31 -14.07 1.67
N VAL A 36 -1.16 -14.59 1.25
CA VAL A 36 -0.93 -16.05 1.19
C VAL A 36 -1.07 -16.70 2.56
N LEU A 37 -0.64 -16.00 3.63
CA LEU A 37 -0.77 -16.48 5.01
C LEU A 37 -2.18 -16.29 5.56
N PHE A 38 -2.79 -15.14 5.28
CA PHE A 38 -4.10 -14.72 5.77
C PHE A 38 -4.93 -14.17 4.61
N PRO A 39 -5.73 -15.03 3.93
CA PRO A 39 -6.50 -14.61 2.77
C PRO A 39 -7.54 -13.57 3.17
N LEU A 40 -7.38 -12.35 2.66
CA LEU A 40 -8.37 -11.29 2.77
C LEU A 40 -9.38 -11.50 1.66
N VAL A 41 -10.45 -12.24 1.96
CA VAL A 41 -11.46 -12.60 0.95
C VAL A 41 -12.20 -11.35 0.47
N LEU A 42 -11.92 -10.94 -0.77
CA LEU A 42 -12.76 -10.01 -1.50
C LEU A 42 -14.12 -10.66 -1.77
N ARG A 43 -15.18 -9.86 -1.79
CA ARG A 43 -16.53 -10.35 -2.05
C ARG A 43 -16.58 -10.97 -3.46
N GLU A 44 -17.07 -12.21 -3.58
CA GLU A 44 -17.21 -12.88 -4.89
C GLU A 44 -18.08 -12.06 -5.86
N ASN A 45 -19.07 -11.34 -5.31
CA ASN A 45 -19.91 -10.39 -6.06
C ASN A 45 -19.62 -8.95 -5.62
N LEU A 46 -18.87 -8.21 -6.44
CA LEU A 46 -18.68 -6.77 -6.28
C LEU A 46 -20.02 -6.05 -6.19
N GLY A 47 -20.12 -5.06 -5.29
CA GLY A 47 -21.27 -4.17 -5.22
C GLY A 47 -21.48 -3.38 -6.51
N GLU A 48 -22.71 -2.92 -6.72
CA GLU A 48 -23.11 -2.17 -7.93
C GLU A 48 -22.21 -0.97 -8.21
N ILE A 49 -21.82 -0.23 -7.17
CA ILE A 49 -20.91 0.92 -7.26
C ILE A 49 -19.53 0.51 -7.78
N ALA A 50 -18.95 -0.58 -7.25
CA ALA A 50 -17.66 -1.07 -7.70
C ALA A 50 -17.72 -1.52 -9.17
N GLN A 51 -18.80 -2.17 -9.61
CA GLN A 51 -18.96 -2.56 -11.02
C GLN A 51 -19.04 -1.34 -11.94
N ILE A 52 -19.75 -0.28 -11.52
CA ILE A 52 -19.80 0.99 -12.25
C ILE A 52 -18.40 1.62 -12.33
N MET A 53 -17.62 1.63 -11.23
CA MET A 53 -16.25 2.16 -11.25
C MET A 53 -15.34 1.39 -12.21
N MET A 54 -15.45 0.06 -12.24
CA MET A 54 -14.64 -0.77 -13.13
C MET A 54 -15.01 -0.55 -14.60
N SER A 55 -16.30 -0.35 -14.91
CA SER A 55 -16.76 -0.06 -16.27
C SER A 55 -16.29 1.31 -16.78
N PHE A 56 -16.20 2.33 -15.91
CA PHE A 56 -15.60 3.63 -16.26
C PHE A 56 -14.14 3.51 -16.73
N ILE A 57 -13.38 2.57 -16.15
CA ILE A 57 -11.97 2.32 -16.48
C ILE A 57 -11.86 1.32 -17.65
N HIS A 58 -12.98 0.93 -18.27
CA HIS A 58 -13.07 -0.07 -19.33
C HIS A 58 -12.51 -1.45 -18.92
N ILE A 59 -12.58 -1.79 -17.64
CA ILE A 59 -12.22 -3.12 -17.15
C ILE A 59 -13.42 -4.05 -17.31
N THR A 60 -13.37 -4.89 -18.33
CA THR A 60 -14.39 -5.91 -18.62
C THR A 60 -14.34 -7.03 -17.56
N PRO A 61 -15.47 -7.70 -17.25
CA PRO A 61 -15.49 -8.84 -16.32
C PRO A 61 -14.50 -9.95 -16.68
N GLU A 62 -14.22 -10.15 -17.97
CA GLU A 62 -13.23 -11.10 -18.47
C GLU A 62 -11.80 -10.79 -17.98
N ILE A 63 -11.42 -9.51 -17.99
CA ILE A 63 -10.11 -9.05 -17.50
C ILE A 63 -10.03 -9.22 -15.98
N LEU A 64 -11.14 -8.98 -15.28
CA LEU A 64 -11.24 -9.11 -13.83
C LEU A 64 -11.10 -10.57 -13.36
N GLN A 65 -11.63 -11.50 -14.17
CA GLN A 65 -11.52 -12.94 -13.94
C GLN A 65 -10.31 -13.58 -14.61
N MET A 66 -9.42 -12.81 -15.23
CA MET A 66 -8.21 -13.37 -15.83
C MET A 66 -7.28 -13.90 -14.74
N ARG A 67 -7.11 -15.22 -14.71
CA ARG A 67 -6.28 -15.93 -13.74
C ARG A 67 -4.98 -16.38 -14.37
N TYR A 68 -3.89 -16.22 -13.62
CA TYR A 68 -2.62 -16.88 -13.88
C TYR A 68 -2.53 -18.12 -12.99
N VAL A 69 -2.43 -19.29 -13.61
CA VAL A 69 -2.29 -20.56 -12.91
C VAL A 69 -0.80 -20.88 -12.83
N LEU A 70 -0.26 -20.93 -11.62
CA LEU A 70 1.09 -21.42 -11.38
C LEU A 70 1.11 -22.96 -11.49
N ASP A 71 2.26 -23.54 -11.84
CA ASP A 71 2.45 -24.99 -11.99
C ASP A 71 2.00 -25.82 -10.77
N ASN A 72 1.95 -25.21 -9.59
CA ASN A 72 1.51 -25.82 -8.33
C ASN A 72 -0.02 -25.82 -8.14
N GLY A 73 -0.81 -25.38 -9.13
CA GLY A 73 -2.27 -25.29 -9.06
C GLY A 73 -2.81 -24.05 -8.33
N TYR A 74 -1.93 -23.11 -7.95
CA TYR A 74 -2.34 -21.83 -7.36
C TYR A 74 -2.80 -20.86 -8.44
N GLU A 75 -4.02 -20.35 -8.31
CA GLU A 75 -4.60 -19.37 -9.23
C GLU A 75 -4.54 -17.96 -8.63
N TRP A 76 -4.00 -17.01 -9.39
CA TRP A 76 -3.94 -15.60 -9.01
C TRP A 76 -4.68 -14.76 -10.02
N HIS A 77 -5.55 -13.86 -9.56
CA HIS A 77 -6.14 -12.85 -10.43
C HIS A 77 -5.07 -11.82 -10.84
N ILE A 78 -4.81 -11.69 -12.14
CA ILE A 78 -3.71 -10.85 -12.65
C ILE A 78 -3.94 -9.38 -12.32
N LEU A 79 -5.17 -8.91 -12.52
CA LEU A 79 -5.54 -7.53 -12.24
C LEU A 79 -5.38 -7.20 -10.75
N TYR A 80 -5.71 -8.17 -9.89
CA TYR A 80 -5.56 -8.04 -8.45
C TYR A 80 -4.08 -7.93 -8.05
N LEU A 81 -3.21 -8.76 -8.63
CA LEU A 81 -1.76 -8.68 -8.42
C LEU A 81 -1.19 -7.32 -8.83
N LEU A 82 -1.58 -6.82 -10.01
CA LEU A 82 -1.18 -5.50 -10.50
C LEU A 82 -1.68 -4.39 -9.57
N TRP A 83 -2.92 -4.49 -9.10
CA TRP A 83 -3.48 -3.55 -8.15
C TRP A 83 -2.66 -3.48 -6.86
N GLN A 84 -2.25 -4.63 -6.29
CA GLN A 84 -1.43 -4.66 -5.08
C GLN A 84 -0.10 -3.90 -5.24
N PHE A 85 0.58 -4.07 -6.38
CA PHE A 85 1.83 -3.34 -6.65
C PHE A 85 1.60 -1.85 -6.90
N CYS A 86 0.65 -1.51 -7.78
CA CYS A 86 0.35 -0.11 -8.10
C CYS A 86 -0.08 0.68 -6.85
N PHE A 87 -0.95 0.09 -6.05
CA PHE A 87 -1.41 0.66 -4.78
C PHE A 87 -0.24 0.82 -3.81
N SER A 88 0.61 -0.21 -3.67
CA SER A 88 1.77 -0.15 -2.80
C SER A 88 2.75 0.96 -3.21
N ILE A 89 3.07 1.07 -4.50
CA ILE A 89 3.98 2.09 -5.05
C ILE A 89 3.42 3.50 -4.83
N PHE A 90 2.13 3.69 -5.12
CA PHE A 90 1.48 4.99 -4.98
C PHE A 90 1.55 5.51 -3.54
N PHE A 91 1.12 4.70 -2.57
CA PHE A 91 1.14 5.10 -1.16
C PHE A 91 2.55 5.17 -0.58
N ALA A 92 3.48 4.31 -1.02
CA ALA A 92 4.88 4.40 -0.65
C ALA A 92 5.49 5.73 -1.12
N MET A 93 5.32 6.10 -2.39
CA MET A 93 5.80 7.39 -2.91
C MET A 93 5.22 8.57 -2.14
N LEU A 94 3.90 8.55 -1.91
CA LEU A 94 3.22 9.60 -1.15
C LEU A 94 3.80 9.71 0.26
N TYR A 95 4.03 8.58 0.94
CA TYR A 95 4.64 8.53 2.26
C TYR A 95 6.07 9.08 2.26
N VAL A 96 6.96 8.58 1.38
CA VAL A 96 8.37 8.97 1.33
C VAL A 96 8.50 10.48 1.08
N ILE A 97 7.69 11.04 0.17
CA ILE A 97 7.69 12.48 -0.11
C ILE A 97 7.18 13.28 1.09
N LEU A 98 6.06 12.87 1.71
CA LEU A 98 5.51 13.61 2.86
C LEU A 98 6.47 13.62 4.06
N VAL A 99 7.15 12.50 4.30
CA VAL A 99 8.07 12.32 5.43
C VAL A 99 9.31 13.22 5.34
N GLU A 100 9.72 13.63 4.14
CA GLU A 100 10.76 14.66 3.98
C GLU A 100 10.30 16.00 4.57
N PHE A 101 9.05 16.40 4.38
CA PHE A 101 8.56 17.70 4.85
C PHE A 101 8.04 17.65 6.30
N TYR A 102 7.49 16.51 6.71
CA TYR A 102 6.83 16.33 8.01
C TYR A 102 7.48 15.19 8.79
N VAL A 103 8.57 15.51 9.49
CA VAL A 103 9.32 14.54 10.31
C VAL A 103 8.46 13.85 11.38
N LYS A 104 7.40 14.51 11.86
CA LYS A 104 6.42 13.92 12.81
C LYS A 104 5.75 12.64 12.28
N LEU A 105 5.66 12.45 10.96
CA LEU A 105 5.10 11.24 10.35
C LEU A 105 6.03 10.02 10.46
N LYS A 106 7.30 10.21 10.84
CA LYS A 106 8.25 9.13 11.14
C LYS A 106 8.02 8.52 12.52
N PHE A 107 7.21 9.17 13.36
CA PHE A 107 6.96 8.72 14.72
C PHE A 107 6.33 7.32 14.71
N ALA A 108 6.84 6.45 15.59
CA ALA A 108 6.52 5.02 15.64
C ALA A 108 6.86 4.23 14.36
N PHE A 109 7.95 4.54 13.66
CA PHE A 109 8.46 3.74 12.53
C PHE A 109 7.43 3.51 11.39
N GLY A 110 6.61 4.52 11.09
CA GLY A 110 5.59 4.43 10.04
C GLY A 110 4.31 3.69 10.45
N ILE A 111 4.22 3.17 11.68
CA ILE A 111 3.04 2.43 12.18
C ILE A 111 1.79 3.34 12.20
N LEU A 112 1.92 4.58 12.67
CA LEU A 112 0.79 5.53 12.71
C LEU A 112 0.22 5.79 11.32
N TYR A 113 1.10 5.89 10.32
CA TYR A 113 0.69 6.08 8.94
C TYR A 113 0.01 4.82 8.38
N GLY A 114 0.50 3.63 8.73
CA GLY A 114 -0.17 2.35 8.44
C GLY A 114 -1.58 2.29 9.02
N CYS A 115 -1.76 2.67 10.29
CA CYS A 115 -3.09 2.75 10.90
C CYS A 115 -4.00 3.76 10.20
N MET A 116 -3.48 4.92 9.80
CA MET A 116 -4.24 5.93 9.07
C MET A 116 -4.69 5.41 7.70
N ILE A 117 -3.80 4.78 6.93
CA ILE A 117 -4.17 4.15 5.66
C ILE A 117 -5.20 3.04 5.88
N TRP A 118 -5.03 2.22 6.92
CA TRP A 118 -5.98 1.16 7.22
C TRP A 118 -7.40 1.71 7.43
N ILE A 119 -7.55 2.79 8.21
CA ILE A 119 -8.85 3.46 8.39
C ILE A 119 -9.36 3.99 7.04
N LEU A 120 -8.53 4.72 6.30
CA LEU A 120 -8.94 5.35 5.04
C LEU A 120 -9.34 4.32 3.97
N CYS A 121 -8.61 3.22 3.87
CA CYS A 121 -8.77 2.26 2.79
C CYS A 121 -9.71 1.11 3.19
N TYR A 122 -9.49 0.48 4.34
CA TYR A 122 -10.26 -0.70 4.75
C TYR A 122 -11.56 -0.35 5.47
N MET A 123 -11.60 0.74 6.24
CA MET A 123 -12.82 1.13 6.97
C MET A 123 -13.71 2.09 6.16
N LEU A 124 -13.13 2.92 5.30
CA LEU A 124 -13.88 3.93 4.54
C LEU A 124 -13.99 3.57 3.05
N PHE A 125 -12.88 3.52 2.32
CA PHE A 125 -12.91 3.38 0.85
C PHE A 125 -13.55 2.05 0.41
N LEU A 126 -12.98 0.91 0.83
CA LEU A 126 -13.43 -0.41 0.35
C LEU A 126 -14.91 -0.70 0.67
N PRO A 127 -15.43 -0.38 1.87
CA PRO A 127 -16.85 -0.57 2.17
C PRO A 127 -17.75 0.42 1.43
N LEU A 128 -17.37 1.69 1.34
CA LEU A 128 -18.18 2.74 0.68
C LEU A 128 -18.40 2.43 -0.81
N PHE A 129 -17.37 1.92 -1.48
CA PHE A 129 -17.44 1.58 -2.90
C PHE A 129 -17.92 0.14 -3.16
N GLY A 130 -18.17 -0.66 -2.12
CA GLY A 130 -18.72 -2.01 -2.23
C GLY A 130 -17.73 -3.05 -2.78
N PHE A 131 -16.42 -2.83 -2.57
CA PHE A 131 -15.39 -3.84 -2.88
C PHE A 131 -15.34 -4.95 -1.83
N VAL A 132 -15.72 -4.65 -0.59
CA VAL A 132 -15.76 -5.58 0.55
C VAL A 132 -17.17 -5.59 1.12
N GLU A 133 -17.56 -6.66 1.83
CA GLU A 133 -18.86 -6.68 2.51
C GLU A 133 -18.95 -5.58 3.57
N SER A 134 -20.18 -5.22 3.96
CA SER A 134 -20.43 -4.26 5.04
C SER A 134 -19.63 -4.62 6.29
N LEU A 135 -19.12 -3.60 6.98
CA LEU A 135 -18.33 -3.73 8.22
C LEU A 135 -19.03 -4.60 9.28
N GLU A 136 -20.36 -4.59 9.30
CA GLU A 136 -21.17 -5.36 10.26
C GLU A 136 -21.14 -6.88 10.01
N ASN A 137 -20.90 -7.31 8.76
CA ASN A 137 -20.86 -8.72 8.39
C ASN A 137 -19.44 -9.29 8.39
N GLN A 138 -18.43 -8.44 8.54
CA GLN A 138 -17.02 -8.84 8.50
C GLN A 138 -16.59 -9.51 9.82
N ASN A 139 -15.84 -10.61 9.69
CA ASN A 139 -15.28 -11.31 10.84
C ASN A 139 -14.19 -10.45 11.51
N ILE A 140 -14.10 -10.48 12.84
CA ILE A 140 -13.05 -9.78 13.61
C ILE A 140 -11.66 -10.18 13.11
N SER A 141 -11.46 -11.44 12.73
CA SER A 141 -10.21 -11.93 12.15
C SER A 141 -9.79 -11.15 10.90
N TYR A 142 -10.73 -10.68 10.07
CA TYR A 142 -10.45 -9.87 8.89
C TYR A 142 -9.90 -8.49 9.28
N PHE A 143 -10.49 -7.83 10.28
CA PHE A 143 -10.01 -6.54 10.77
C PHE A 143 -8.60 -6.64 11.36
N ILE A 144 -8.32 -7.70 12.12
CA ILE A 144 -6.99 -7.92 12.70
C ILE A 144 -5.98 -8.20 11.58
N ALA A 145 -6.30 -9.11 10.66
CA ALA A 145 -5.41 -9.46 9.55
C ALA A 145 -5.08 -8.25 8.66
N SER A 146 -6.09 -7.45 8.29
CA SER A 146 -5.91 -6.24 7.48
C SER A 146 -5.15 -5.13 8.20
N LEU A 147 -5.35 -4.96 9.51
CA LEU A 147 -4.60 -3.99 10.30
C LEU A 147 -3.13 -4.40 10.41
N CYS A 148 -2.86 -5.67 10.73
CA CYS A 148 -1.50 -6.20 10.79
C CYS A 148 -0.78 -6.08 9.45
N GLU A 149 -1.48 -6.37 8.35
CA GLU A 149 -0.98 -6.18 7.00
C GLU A 149 -0.51 -4.74 6.77
N CYS A 150 -1.38 -3.74 7.03
CA CYS A 150 -1.05 -2.33 6.84
C CYS A 150 0.11 -1.86 7.73
N ILE A 151 0.17 -2.33 8.98
CA ILE A 151 1.24 -2.00 9.92
C ILE A 151 2.58 -2.56 9.41
N LEU A 152 2.63 -3.86 9.07
CA LEU A 152 3.86 -4.51 8.61
C LEU A 152 4.34 -3.95 7.27
N TRP A 153 3.41 -3.74 6.35
CA TRP A 153 3.68 -3.14 5.04
C TRP A 153 4.31 -1.75 5.18
N MET A 154 3.71 -0.86 5.99
CA MET A 154 4.26 0.48 6.18
C MET A 154 5.56 0.48 6.99
N TRP A 155 5.69 -0.43 7.97
CA TRP A 155 6.90 -0.55 8.75
C TRP A 155 8.11 -0.92 7.89
N ILE A 156 7.97 -1.89 6.98
CA ILE A 156 9.06 -2.29 6.09
C ILE A 156 9.36 -1.20 5.05
N ILE A 157 8.34 -0.48 4.56
CA ILE A 157 8.55 0.69 3.71
C ILE A 157 9.41 1.74 4.43
N GLU A 158 9.09 2.06 5.68
CA GLU A 158 9.82 3.07 6.45
C GLU A 158 11.26 2.63 6.77
N LEU A 159 11.44 1.36 7.18
CA LEU A 159 12.78 0.78 7.40
C LEU A 159 13.64 0.86 6.14
N SER A 160 13.09 0.43 5.00
CA SER A 160 13.80 0.40 3.72
C SER A 160 14.09 1.81 3.21
N ARG A 161 13.12 2.73 3.33
CA ARG A 161 13.28 4.14 2.97
C ARG A 161 14.42 4.77 3.75
N ARG A 162 14.45 4.58 5.07
CA ARG A 162 15.46 5.17 5.94
C ARG A 162 16.87 4.69 5.56
N ASP A 163 17.06 3.40 5.34
CA ASP A 163 18.36 2.85 4.94
C ASP A 163 18.79 3.34 3.55
N LEU A 164 17.89 3.26 2.55
CA LEU A 164 18.18 3.74 1.18
C LEU A 164 18.49 5.23 1.15
N ARG A 165 17.70 6.05 1.84
CA ARG A 165 17.93 7.49 1.92
C ARG A 165 19.29 7.80 2.53
N ASN A 166 19.61 7.22 3.69
CA ASN A 166 20.88 7.46 4.37
C ASN A 166 22.08 7.10 3.49
N ARG A 167 21.99 6.00 2.71
CA ARG A 167 23.04 5.58 1.79
C ARG A 167 23.15 6.46 0.55
N ILE A 168 22.03 6.94 0.00
CA ILE A 168 22.05 7.78 -1.20
C ILE A 168 22.47 9.20 -0.86
N THR A 169 21.92 9.79 0.20
CA THR A 169 22.20 11.19 0.56
C THR A 169 23.47 11.35 1.38
N GLN A 170 24.03 10.27 1.93
CA GLN A 170 25.17 10.29 2.88
C GLN A 170 24.92 11.18 4.12
N GLU A 171 23.66 11.59 4.33
CA GLU A 171 23.20 12.40 5.45
C GLU A 171 22.27 11.54 6.31
N ARG A 172 22.42 11.62 7.64
CA ARG A 172 21.50 10.95 8.55
C ARG A 172 20.09 11.51 8.38
N ASP A 173 19.12 10.63 8.26
CA ASP A 173 17.72 10.97 8.23
C ASP A 173 17.33 11.74 9.51
N PRO A 174 16.71 12.94 9.39
CA PRO A 174 16.35 13.73 10.56
C PRO A 174 15.29 13.03 11.41
N LEU A 175 15.50 12.99 12.72
CA LEU A 175 14.61 12.37 13.72
C LEU A 175 13.40 13.24 14.04
#